data_AF-A0AAN6KQP1-F1
#
_entry.id   AF-A0AAN6KQP1-F1
#
_cell.length_a   1.000
_cell.length_b   1.000
_cell.length_c   1.000
_cell.angle_alpha   90.00
_cell.angle_beta   90.00
_cell.angle_gamma   90.00
#
_symmetry.space_group_name_H-M   'P 1'
#
loop_
_entity.id
_entity.type
_entity.pdbx_description
1 polymer ?
#
loop_
_entity_poly.entity_id
_entity_poly.type
_entity_poly.pdbx_seq_one_letter_code
_entity_poly.pdbx_strand_id
1 'polypeptide(L)'
;MEMNYDEAELHAIEQELGKEILPGTELMADVGTHHFVKGGSQVLVPQPSADPHDPLNWSPKWKAMCIIASTGVTFMQGLGPLALAPMFGYYIEDFNSTLPDVVKFTGVAILVLGFSNFIW
;
A
#
# COMPACT_ATOMS: atom_id res chain seq x y z
N MET A 1 -12.77 7.10 14.70
CA MET A 1 -14.09 6.92 14.06
C MET A 1 -14.99 6.40 15.18
N GLU A 2 -15.69 7.30 15.87
CA GLU A 2 -16.59 6.90 16.96
C GLU A 2 -17.83 6.28 16.30
N MET A 3 -17.99 4.96 16.45
CA MET A 3 -19.25 4.31 16.09
C MET A 3 -20.27 4.70 17.15
N ASN A 4 -21.05 5.73 16.86
CA ASN A 4 -22.14 6.18 17.72
C ASN A 4 -23.33 5.25 17.53
N TYR A 5 -23.19 3.98 17.93
CA TYR A 5 -24.31 3.06 18.00
C TYR A 5 -25.24 3.52 19.12
N ASP A 6 -26.54 3.53 18.84
CA ASP A 6 -27.54 3.74 19.89
C ASP A 6 -27.47 2.58 20.88
N GLU A 7 -27.64 2.83 22.19
CA GLU A 7 -27.53 1.78 23.23
C GLU A 7 -28.53 0.63 22.97
N ALA A 8 -29.68 0.95 22.39
CA ALA A 8 -30.69 -0.01 21.99
C ALA A 8 -30.23 -0.92 20.83
N GLU A 9 -29.48 -0.40 19.87
CA GLU A 9 -28.92 -1.18 18.75
C GLU A 9 -27.80 -2.10 19.22
N LEU A 10 -26.91 -1.62 20.10
CA LEU A 10 -25.86 -2.43 20.71
C LEU A 10 -26.42 -3.64 21.44
N HIS A 11 -27.43 -3.43 22.30
CA HIS A 11 -28.05 -4.52 23.04
C HIS A 11 -28.78 -5.53 22.13
N ALA A 12 -29.35 -5.08 21.01
CA ALA A 12 -29.94 -6.00 20.02
C ALA A 12 -28.86 -6.88 19.36
N ILE A 13 -27.73 -6.29 18.98
CA ILE A 13 -26.59 -7.03 18.40
C ILE A 13 -25.99 -8.00 19.42
N GLU A 14 -25.81 -7.60 20.68
CA GLU A 14 -25.29 -8.45 21.77
C GLU A 14 -26.18 -9.67 22.04
N GLN A 15 -27.51 -9.48 22.02
CA GLN A 15 -28.49 -10.56 22.19
C GLN A 15 -28.39 -11.58 21.05
N GLU A 16 -28.19 -11.12 19.82
CA GLU A 16 -28.06 -11.99 18.65
C GLU A 16 -26.71 -12.71 18.61
N LEU A 17 -25.62 -12.03 18.98
CA LEU A 17 -24.28 -12.62 19.07
C LEU A 17 -24.13 -13.58 20.26
N GLY A 18 -24.97 -13.45 21.29
CA GLY A 18 -24.83 -14.11 22.58
C GLY A 18 -23.54 -13.71 23.31
N LYS A 19 -23.00 -12.52 23.03
CA LYS A 19 -21.75 -12.00 23.59
C LYS A 19 -21.84 -10.49 23.78
N GLU A 20 -21.29 -10.02 24.90
CA GLU A 20 -21.12 -8.58 25.19
C GLU A 20 -20.05 -7.98 24.27
N ILE A 21 -20.34 -6.79 23.71
CA ILE A 21 -19.42 -6.08 22.83
C ILE A 21 -18.60 -5.10 23.67
N LEU A 22 -17.33 -5.42 23.87
CA LEU A 22 -16.43 -4.56 24.63
C LEU A 22 -16.12 -3.27 23.85
N PRO A 23 -15.97 -2.11 24.52
CA PRO A 23 -15.58 -0.86 23.87
C PRO A 23 -14.31 -1.02 23.01
N GLY A 24 -14.37 -0.56 21.76
CA GLY A 24 -13.28 -0.72 20.78
C GLY A 24 -13.31 -2.02 19.97
N THR A 25 -14.31 -2.87 20.16
CA THR A 25 -14.52 -4.08 19.34
C THR A 25 -15.26 -3.72 18.05
N GLU A 26 -14.70 -4.12 16.91
CA GLU A 26 -15.36 -3.92 15.61
C GLU A 26 -16.12 -5.18 15.18
N LEU A 27 -17.35 -4.97 14.70
CA LEU A 27 -18.20 -6.03 14.18
C LEU A 27 -17.76 -6.38 12.75
N MET A 28 -17.41 -7.65 12.51
CA MET A 28 -16.90 -8.11 11.20
C MET A 28 -17.86 -9.08 10.49
N ALA A 29 -19.13 -9.10 10.88
CA ALA A 29 -20.19 -9.90 10.28
C ALA A 29 -21.49 -9.10 10.23
N ASP A 30 -22.35 -9.39 9.26
CA ASP A 30 -23.71 -8.86 9.26
C ASP A 30 -24.48 -9.48 10.45
N VAL A 31 -25.10 -8.64 11.28
CA VAL A 31 -25.85 -9.08 12.47
C VAL A 31 -27.11 -8.24 12.59
N GLY A 32 -28.27 -8.88 12.69
CA GLY A 32 -29.55 -8.19 12.87
C GLY A 32 -29.82 -7.15 11.78
N THR A 33 -30.03 -5.89 12.20
CA THR A 33 -30.25 -4.75 11.31
C THR A 33 -28.96 -4.12 10.79
N HIS A 34 -27.79 -4.57 11.27
CA HIS A 34 -26.49 -4.05 10.88
C HIS A 34 -25.99 -4.80 9.65
N HIS A 35 -26.21 -4.20 8.48
CA HIS A 35 -25.79 -4.73 7.18
C HIS A 35 -24.70 -3.88 6.55
N PHE A 36 -23.60 -4.53 6.18
CA PHE A 36 -22.47 -3.91 5.50
C PHE A 36 -22.73 -3.73 3.98
N VAL A 37 -22.22 -2.64 3.40
CA VAL A 37 -22.40 -2.29 1.97
C VAL A 37 -21.84 -3.39 1.05
N LYS A 38 -20.73 -4.01 1.46
CA LYS A 38 -20.23 -5.25 0.87
C LYS A 38 -20.17 -6.34 1.95
N GLY A 39 -21.35 -6.75 2.43
CA GLY A 39 -21.56 -7.81 3.42
C GLY A 39 -21.55 -9.23 2.81
N GLY A 40 -21.09 -10.21 3.60
CA GLY A 40 -20.84 -11.60 3.21
C GLY A 40 -20.03 -12.36 4.28
N SER A 41 -19.26 -13.38 3.90
CA SER A 41 -18.36 -14.10 4.86
C SER A 41 -17.14 -13.30 5.30
N GLN A 42 -16.82 -12.22 4.60
CA GLN A 42 -15.71 -11.31 4.90
C GLN A 42 -16.21 -9.87 4.75
N VAL A 43 -16.27 -9.16 5.87
CA VAL A 43 -16.58 -7.74 5.93
C VAL A 43 -15.29 -6.94 5.70
N LEU A 44 -15.33 -5.98 4.79
CA LEU A 44 -14.22 -5.05 4.55
C LEU A 44 -14.21 -3.98 5.65
N VAL A 45 -13.05 -3.78 6.27
CA VAL A 45 -12.82 -2.68 7.22
C VAL A 45 -11.60 -1.87 6.76
N PRO A 46 -11.76 -0.55 6.49
CA PRO A 46 -13.01 0.21 6.47
C PRO A 46 -13.95 -0.25 5.33
N GLN A 47 -15.24 0.05 5.47
CA GLN A 47 -16.22 -0.20 4.41
C GLN A 47 -16.00 0.74 3.22
N PRO A 48 -16.35 0.30 1.99
CA PRO A 48 -16.39 1.19 0.85
C PRO A 48 -17.32 2.38 1.11
N SER A 49 -16.79 3.58 0.86
CA SER A 49 -17.54 4.83 0.86
C SER A 49 -18.38 4.99 -0.42
N ALA A 50 -19.21 6.02 -0.48
CA ALA A 50 -19.98 6.36 -1.68
C ALA A 50 -19.14 7.04 -2.78
N ASP A 51 -17.85 7.33 -2.54
CA ASP A 51 -16.98 7.99 -3.50
C ASP A 51 -16.62 7.02 -4.66
N PRO A 52 -16.87 7.39 -5.94
CA PRO A 52 -16.43 6.62 -7.10
C PRO A 52 -14.91 6.38 -7.15
N HIS A 53 -14.11 7.24 -6.53
CA HIS A 53 -12.65 7.13 -6.49
C HIS A 53 -12.14 6.23 -5.37
N ASP A 54 -13.01 5.71 -4.50
CA ASP A 54 -12.62 4.80 -3.43
C ASP A 54 -12.02 3.49 -3.98
N PRO A 55 -10.77 3.15 -3.63
CA PRO A 55 -10.13 1.90 -4.04
C PRO A 55 -10.90 0.62 -3.66
N LEU A 56 -11.76 0.70 -2.64
CA LEU A 56 -12.64 -0.39 -2.23
C LEU A 56 -13.79 -0.62 -3.22
N ASN A 57 -14.15 0.38 -4.02
CA ASN A 57 -15.18 0.31 -5.07
C ASN A 57 -14.66 -0.17 -6.42
N TRP A 58 -13.34 -0.15 -6.63
CA TRP A 58 -12.74 -0.48 -7.92
C TRP A 58 -13.02 -1.91 -8.38
N SER A 59 -13.24 -2.07 -9.69
CA SER A 59 -13.31 -3.41 -10.29
C SER A 59 -11.96 -4.14 -10.11
N PRO A 60 -11.95 -5.49 -9.97
CA PRO A 60 -10.72 -6.25 -9.79
C PRO A 60 -9.68 -6.01 -10.90
N LYS A 61 -10.15 -5.81 -12.14
CA LYS A 61 -9.29 -5.51 -13.30
C LYS A 61 -8.61 -4.14 -13.16
N TRP A 62 -9.37 -3.09 -12.81
CA TRP A 62 -8.82 -1.75 -12.61
C TRP A 62 -7.80 -1.75 -11.47
N LYS A 63 -8.15 -2.38 -10.34
CA LYS A 63 -7.25 -2.55 -9.20
C LYS A 63 -5.94 -3.25 -9.58
N ALA A 64 -6.02 -4.34 -10.34
CA ALA A 64 -4.83 -5.06 -10.82
C ALA A 64 -3.97 -4.19 -11.74
N MET A 65 -4.57 -3.44 -12.67
CA MET A 65 -3.81 -2.55 -13.56
C MET A 65 -3.10 -1.44 -12.79
N CYS A 66 -3.75 -0.83 -11.79
CA CYS A 66 -3.11 0.17 -10.93
C CYS A 66 -1.91 -0.42 -10.18
N ILE A 67 -2.06 -1.62 -9.60
CA ILE A 67 -0.98 -2.32 -8.89
C ILE A 67 0.18 -2.66 -9.83
N ILE A 68 -0.10 -3.14 -11.05
CA ILE A 68 0.92 -3.46 -12.04
C ILE A 68 1.65 -2.20 -12.49
N ALA A 69 0.92 -1.10 -12.74
CA ALA A 69 1.51 0.17 -13.13
C ALA A 69 2.43 0.73 -12.03
N SER A 70 1.97 0.75 -10.77
CA SER A 70 2.80 1.23 -9.65
C SER A 70 4.03 0.33 -9.44
N THR A 71 3.86 -0.99 -9.53
CA THR A 71 4.96 -1.95 -9.42
C THR A 71 5.96 -1.77 -10.56
N GLY A 72 5.48 -1.57 -11.78
CA GLY A 72 6.32 -1.35 -12.95
C GLY A 72 7.16 -0.08 -12.83
N VAL A 73 6.57 1.02 -12.36
CA VAL A 73 7.31 2.28 -12.11
C VAL A 73 8.40 2.07 -11.07
N THR A 74 8.07 1.47 -9.91
CA THR A 74 9.06 1.19 -8.85
C THR A 74 10.17 0.26 -9.34
N PHE A 75 9.81 -0.76 -10.12
CA PHE A 75 10.79 -1.68 -10.70
C PHE A 75 11.72 -0.99 -11.70
N MET A 76 11.21 -0.15 -12.60
CA MET A 76 12.02 0.62 -13.53
C MET A 76 12.96 1.60 -12.83
N GLN A 77 12.49 2.22 -11.76
CA GLN A 77 13.31 3.14 -10.96
C GLN A 77 14.49 2.41 -10.28
N GLY A 78 14.30 1.16 -9.84
CA GLY A 78 15.37 0.33 -9.27
C GLY A 78 16.31 -0.29 -10.32
N LEU A 79 15.79 -0.63 -11.50
CA LEU A 79 16.57 -1.31 -12.55
C LEU A 79 17.76 -0.47 -13.03
N GLY A 80 17.55 0.83 -13.27
CA GLY A 80 18.58 1.71 -13.83
C GLY A 80 19.88 1.72 -13.02
N PRO A 81 19.86 2.12 -11.74
CA PRO A 81 21.06 2.15 -10.90
C PRO A 81 21.71 0.78 -10.71
N LEU A 82 20.91 -0.29 -10.57
CA LEU A 82 21.42 -1.65 -10.34
C LEU A 82 22.09 -2.25 -11.58
N ALA A 83 21.67 -1.84 -12.79
CA ALA A 83 22.26 -2.27 -14.04
C ALA A 83 23.64 -1.66 -14.34
N LEU A 84 24.08 -0.66 -13.57
CA LEU A 84 25.36 0.04 -13.81
C LEU A 84 26.58 -0.78 -13.38
N ALA A 85 26.48 -1.57 -12.31
CA ALA A 85 27.64 -2.28 -11.76
C ALA A 85 28.33 -3.25 -12.75
N PRO A 86 27.58 -4.06 -13.54
CA PRO A 86 28.18 -4.89 -14.60
C PRO A 86 28.85 -4.09 -15.73
N MET A 87 28.48 -2.81 -15.92
CA MET A 87 29.00 -1.96 -16.99
C MET A 87 30.33 -1.27 -16.63
N PHE A 88 30.82 -1.43 -15.40
CA PHE A 88 32.02 -0.73 -14.94
C PHE A 88 33.26 -1.05 -15.78
N GLY A 89 33.37 -2.27 -16.32
CA GLY A 89 34.46 -2.63 -17.24
C GLY A 89 34.47 -1.75 -18.50
N TYR A 90 33.32 -1.56 -19.13
CA TYR A 90 33.18 -0.69 -20.30
C TYR A 90 33.44 0.78 -19.96
N TYR A 91 32.97 1.25 -18.80
CA TYR A 91 33.24 2.63 -18.37
C TYR A 91 34.72 2.91 -18.12
N ILE A 92 35.47 1.94 -17.60
CA ILE A 92 36.92 2.07 -17.42
C ILE A 92 37.61 2.26 -18.78
N GLU A 93 37.21 1.49 -19.78
CA GLU A 93 37.76 1.54 -21.14
C GLU A 93 37.39 2.85 -21.86
N ASP A 94 36.09 3.18 -21.93
CA ASP A 94 35.59 4.34 -22.68
C ASP A 94 36.06 5.67 -22.10
N PHE A 95 36.16 5.78 -20.76
CA PHE A 95 36.56 7.01 -20.08
C PHE A 95 38.05 7.05 -19.71
N ASN A 96 38.85 6.05 -20.09
CA ASN A 96 40.27 5.90 -19.69
C ASN A 96 40.47 6.13 -18.17
N SER A 97 39.63 5.48 -17.37
CA SER A 97 39.47 5.76 -15.94
C SER A 97 39.92 4.57 -15.08
N THR A 98 40.05 4.76 -13.77
CA THR A 98 40.30 3.66 -12.83
C THR A 98 39.00 3.13 -12.23
N LEU A 99 39.02 1.88 -11.73
CA LEU A 99 37.86 1.30 -11.03
C LEU A 99 37.39 2.16 -9.84
N PRO A 100 38.27 2.69 -8.96
CA PRO A 100 37.86 3.60 -7.90
C PRO A 100 37.09 4.83 -8.39
N ASP A 101 37.45 5.39 -9.54
CA ASP A 101 36.82 6.59 -10.08
C ASP A 101 35.41 6.28 -10.62
N VAL A 102 35.24 5.15 -11.31
CA VAL A 102 33.93 4.68 -11.79
C VAL A 102 33.02 4.31 -10.61
N VAL A 103 33.55 3.69 -9.57
CA VAL A 103 32.79 3.37 -8.34
C VAL A 103 32.34 4.65 -7.63
N LYS A 104 33.21 5.66 -7.53
CA LYS A 104 32.86 6.98 -6.97
C LYS A 104 31.76 7.65 -7.79
N PHE A 105 31.87 7.61 -9.11
CA PHE A 105 30.89 8.21 -10.02
C PHE A 105 29.47 7.69 -9.75
N THR A 106 29.29 6.37 -9.62
CA THR A 106 27.98 5.79 -9.29
C THR A 106 27.62 5.94 -7.82
N GLY A 107 28.60 5.83 -6.91
CA GLY A 107 28.37 5.90 -5.47
C GLY A 107 27.88 7.27 -5.00
N VAL A 108 28.39 8.35 -5.59
CA VAL A 108 27.92 9.72 -5.30
C VAL A 108 26.46 9.89 -5.72
N ALA A 109 26.08 9.40 -6.89
CA ALA A 109 24.69 9.46 -7.36
C ALA A 109 23.73 8.72 -6.41
N ILE A 110 24.11 7.52 -5.93
CA ILE A 110 23.31 6.75 -4.95
C ILE A 110 23.20 7.51 -3.62
N LEU A 111 24.28 8.13 -3.13
CA LEU A 111 24.24 8.91 -1.89
C LEU A 111 23.32 10.12 -1.99
N VAL A 112 23.37 10.87 -3.09
CA VAL A 112 22.49 12.02 -3.31
C VAL A 112 21.02 11.58 -3.37
N LEU A 113 20.72 10.52 -4.14
CA LEU A 113 19.36 9.97 -4.22
C LEU A 113 18.88 9.49 -2.85
N GLY A 114 19.71 8.75 -2.12
CA GLY A 114 19.39 8.29 -0.77
C GLY A 114 19.09 9.44 0.19
N PHE A 115 19.98 10.44 0.24
CA PHE A 115 19.85 11.58 1.15
C PHE A 115 18.67 12.49 0.81
N SER A 116 18.29 12.59 -0.48
CA SER A 116 17.13 13.39 -0.90
C SER A 116 15.80 12.93 -0.28
N ASN A 117 15.68 11.65 0.12
CA ASN A 117 14.49 11.13 0.80
C ASN A 117 14.23 11.78 2.17
N PHE A 118 15.22 12.41 2.81
CA PHE A 118 15.03 13.09 4.10
C PHE A 118 14.41 14.49 3.97
N ILE A 119 14.47 15.09 2.78
CA ILE A 119 14.01 16.46 2.52
C ILE A 119 12.69 16.45 1.72
N TRP A 120 12.37 15.32 1.09
CA TRP A 120 11.16 15.12 0.29
C TRP A 120 9.91 14.89 1.14
#